data_AF-A0A350PG39-F1
#
_entry.id   AF-A0A350PG39-F1
#
_cell.length_a   1.000
_cell.length_b   1.000
_cell.length_c   1.000
_cell.angle_alpha   90.00
_cell.angle_beta   90.00
_cell.angle_gamma   90.00
#
_symmetry.space_group_name_H-M   'P 1'
#
loop_
_entity.id
_entity.type
_entity.pdbx_description
1 polymer ?
#
loop_
_entity_poly.entity_id
_entity_poly.type
_entity_poly.pdbx_seq_one_letter_code
_entity_poly.pdbx_strand_id
1 'polypeptide(L)'
;MYTLAGLLLGYWFLMIGIPVPGFGAGVLDNPEGNLAAYIDQLTLAGHTWKENWDPEGLLSTLPAIGTTLIGIWTGRILMKDHDSESSRTLQFFIWGFVLIIVGYIWSWIFPINKNIWTSSYAIFTGGQAMCIFGLCYWFLDVKQKQKFTNWGVAFGLNAITVFFLSGVIARILSMITVSHNETTYSVKGWIYEVVLKSIASPINASLLYAIMWILLFWGLAAWMKKKNIIIKV
;
A
#
# COMPACT_ATOMS: atom_id res chain seq x y z
N MET A 1 -7.83 -6.50 20.56
CA MET A 1 -8.81 -5.41 20.39
C MET A 1 -8.49 -4.21 21.28
N TYR A 2 -8.31 -4.37 22.60
CA TYR A 2 -7.94 -3.24 23.48
C TYR A 2 -6.64 -2.51 23.05
N THR A 3 -5.60 -3.25 22.68
CA THR A 3 -4.35 -2.66 22.18
C THR A 3 -4.54 -1.83 20.91
N LEU A 4 -5.36 -2.32 19.96
CA LEU A 4 -5.68 -1.60 18.73
C LEU A 4 -6.41 -0.29 19.05
N ALA A 5 -7.46 -0.35 19.88
CA ALA A 5 -8.21 0.83 20.29
C ALA A 5 -7.32 1.83 21.03
N GLY A 6 -6.47 1.37 21.95
CA GLY A 6 -5.56 2.21 22.72
C GLY A 6 -4.54 2.94 21.83
N LEU A 7 -3.93 2.25 20.86
CA LEU A 7 -2.99 2.86 19.91
C LEU A 7 -3.67 3.92 19.05
N LEU A 8 -4.84 3.60 18.48
CA LEU A 8 -5.53 4.48 17.54
C LEU A 8 -6.18 5.70 18.22
N LEU A 9 -6.80 5.51 19.39
CA LEU A 9 -7.34 6.61 20.18
C LEU A 9 -6.22 7.45 20.78
N GLY A 10 -5.17 6.82 21.32
CA GLY A 10 -4.01 7.52 21.85
C GLY A 10 -3.34 8.40 20.81
N TYR A 11 -3.02 7.86 19.63
CA TYR A 11 -2.48 8.64 18.51
C TYR A 11 -3.40 9.79 18.10
N TRP A 12 -4.71 9.53 17.97
CA TRP A 12 -5.69 10.57 17.62
C TRP A 12 -5.71 11.72 18.64
N PHE A 13 -5.74 11.42 19.94
CA PHE A 13 -5.72 12.44 20.99
C PHE A 13 -4.42 13.24 21.01
N LEU A 14 -3.27 12.60 20.77
CA LEU A 14 -2.00 13.31 20.66
C LEU A 14 -2.04 14.31 19.49
N MET A 15 -2.43 13.85 18.30
CA MET A 15 -2.45 14.66 17.07
C MET A 15 -3.39 15.87 17.15
N ILE A 16 -4.53 15.73 17.84
CA ILE A 16 -5.50 16.82 17.98
C ILE A 16 -5.20 17.72 19.19
N GLY A 17 -4.67 17.16 20.27
CA GLY A 17 -4.58 17.83 21.57
C GLY A 17 -3.25 18.55 21.83
N ILE A 18 -2.13 18.10 21.26
CA ILE A 18 -0.82 18.69 21.54
C ILE A 18 -0.55 19.83 20.55
N PRO A 19 -0.32 21.07 21.02
CA PRO A 19 0.01 22.19 20.15
C PRO A 19 1.45 22.09 19.63
N VAL A 20 1.62 22.33 18.34
CA VAL A 20 2.93 22.50 17.69
C VAL A 20 3.35 23.97 17.75
N PRO A 21 4.58 24.30 18.17
CA PRO A 21 5.06 25.69 18.22
C PRO A 21 4.89 26.41 16.88
N GLY A 22 4.24 27.57 16.89
CA GLY A 22 3.99 28.39 15.69
C GLY A 22 2.75 28.01 14.87
N PHE A 23 2.12 26.85 15.12
CA PHE A 23 0.98 26.36 14.34
C PHE A 23 -0.27 26.07 15.18
N GLY A 24 -0.12 25.79 16.48
CA GLY A 24 -1.23 25.41 17.36
C GLY A 24 -1.52 23.92 17.34
N ALA A 25 -2.66 23.50 17.91
CA ALA A 25 -3.05 22.09 18.01
C ALA A 25 -3.97 21.66 16.88
N GLY A 26 -3.92 20.37 16.49
CA GLY A 26 -4.86 19.78 15.54
C GLY A 26 -4.64 20.15 14.07
N VAL A 27 -3.44 20.61 13.70
CA VAL A 27 -3.05 20.86 12.31
C VAL A 27 -2.67 19.53 11.65
N LEU A 28 -3.43 19.11 10.62
CA LEU A 28 -3.30 17.79 9.97
C LEU A 28 -3.08 17.85 8.46
N ASP A 29 -3.28 19.02 7.88
CA ASP A 29 -3.22 19.33 6.45
C ASP A 29 -1.90 19.99 6.05
N ASN A 30 -1.19 20.60 7.00
CA ASN A 30 0.12 21.20 6.78
C ASN A 30 1.26 20.28 7.26
N PRO A 31 2.18 19.84 6.38
CA PRO A 31 3.34 19.05 6.76
C PRO A 31 4.21 19.68 7.84
N GLU A 32 4.38 21.00 7.88
CA GLU A 32 5.24 21.69 8.85
C GLU A 32 4.56 21.92 10.20
N GLY A 33 3.23 22.05 10.21
CA GLY A 33 2.45 22.30 11.41
C GLY A 33 1.95 21.05 12.12
N ASN A 34 2.13 19.87 11.52
CA ASN A 34 1.63 18.63 12.11
C ASN A 34 2.57 18.06 13.18
N LEU A 35 1.97 17.50 14.23
CA LEU A 35 2.71 16.98 15.37
C LEU A 35 3.66 15.82 15.01
N ALA A 36 3.26 14.92 14.10
CA ALA A 36 4.11 13.80 13.70
C ALA A 36 5.40 14.29 13.03
N ALA A 37 5.30 15.22 12.09
CA ALA A 37 6.48 15.82 11.47
C ALA A 37 7.34 16.60 12.47
N TYR A 38 6.72 17.33 13.40
CA TYR A 38 7.48 18.04 14.44
C TYR A 38 8.32 17.08 15.29
N ILE A 39 7.72 15.96 15.73
CA ILE A 39 8.46 14.93 16.49
C ILE A 39 9.54 14.27 15.64
N ASP A 40 9.25 13.97 14.37
CA ASP A 40 10.23 13.39 13.45
C ASP A 40 11.41 14.35 13.25
N GLN A 41 11.18 15.65 13.10
CA GLN A 41 12.27 16.64 13.00
C GLN A 41 13.08 16.75 14.29
N LEU A 42 12.45 16.66 15.46
CA LEU A 42 13.19 16.72 16.73
C LEU A 42 14.07 15.48 16.98
N THR A 43 13.67 14.32 16.47
CA THR A 43 14.28 13.03 16.85
C THR A 43 15.03 12.35 15.72
N LEU A 44 14.60 12.57 14.48
CA LEU A 44 15.08 11.92 13.25
C LEU A 44 15.60 12.92 12.22
N ALA A 45 15.90 14.18 12.59
CA ALA A 45 16.46 15.18 11.68
C ALA A 45 17.62 14.61 10.84
N GLY A 46 17.53 14.79 9.52
CA GLY A 46 18.52 14.27 8.56
C GLY A 46 18.38 12.79 8.20
N HIS A 47 17.47 12.06 8.84
CA HIS A 47 17.16 10.65 8.58
C HIS A 47 15.73 10.41 8.08
N THR A 48 14.94 11.45 7.86
CA THR A 48 13.57 11.38 7.35
C THR A 48 13.52 11.14 5.84
N TRP A 49 12.49 10.43 5.37
CA TRP A 49 12.29 10.19 3.93
C TRP A 49 12.04 11.46 3.11
N LYS A 50 11.29 12.43 3.66
CA LYS A 50 11.19 13.80 3.13
C LYS A 50 11.96 14.75 4.03
N GLU A 51 12.32 15.90 3.46
CA GLU A 51 13.09 16.94 4.15
C GLU A 51 12.48 17.29 5.52
N ASN A 52 11.15 17.40 5.60
CA ASN A 52 10.47 17.91 6.78
C ASN A 52 9.52 16.92 7.48
N TRP A 53 9.33 15.70 6.96
CA TRP A 53 8.40 14.74 7.55
C TRP A 53 8.66 13.30 7.09
N ASP A 54 8.22 12.31 7.87
CA ASP A 54 8.27 10.91 7.48
C ASP A 54 6.89 10.22 7.62
N PRO A 55 6.33 9.61 6.56
CA PRO A 55 5.08 8.84 6.66
C PRO A 55 5.18 7.66 7.62
N GLU A 56 6.38 7.16 7.87
CA GLU A 56 6.68 6.03 8.75
C GLU A 56 7.48 6.48 9.98
N GLY A 57 7.35 7.77 10.34
CA GLY A 57 7.94 8.36 11.53
C GLY A 57 7.41 7.78 12.85
N LEU A 58 7.92 8.27 13.97
CA LEU A 58 7.70 7.66 15.29
C LEU A 58 6.22 7.59 15.66
N LEU A 59 5.49 8.70 15.49
CA LEU A 59 4.07 8.75 15.82
C LEU A 59 3.21 8.02 14.78
N SER A 60 3.48 8.19 13.49
CA SER A 60 2.76 7.53 12.39
C SER A 60 2.89 5.99 12.43
N THR A 61 3.94 5.47 13.08
CA THR A 61 4.12 4.04 13.32
C THR A 61 3.04 3.44 14.23
N LEU A 62 2.45 4.21 15.16
CA LEU A 62 1.42 3.70 16.08
C LEU A 62 0.17 3.19 15.34
N PRO A 63 -0.49 4.00 14.48
CA PRO A 63 -1.60 3.50 13.68
C PRO A 63 -1.18 2.50 12.58
N ALA A 64 0.07 2.52 12.11
CA ALA A 64 0.60 1.47 11.22
C ALA A 64 0.63 0.09 11.89
N ILE A 65 1.05 0.02 13.18
CA ILE A 65 0.89 -1.18 14.00
C ILE A 65 -0.59 -1.56 14.10
N GLY A 66 -1.48 -0.59 14.19
CA GLY A 66 -2.93 -0.81 14.14
C GLY A 66 -3.39 -1.57 12.89
N THR A 67 -2.93 -1.16 11.71
CA THR A 67 -3.21 -1.88 10.45
C THR A 67 -2.69 -3.32 10.50
N THR A 68 -1.49 -3.55 11.03
CA THR A 68 -0.93 -4.91 11.22
C THR A 68 -1.78 -5.75 12.19
N LEU A 69 -2.28 -5.17 13.28
CA LEU A 69 -3.16 -5.85 14.23
C LEU A 69 -4.51 -6.24 13.59
N ILE A 70 -5.05 -5.43 12.67
CA ILE A 70 -6.24 -5.80 11.88
C ILE A 70 -5.93 -7.00 10.98
N GLY A 71 -4.74 -7.05 10.37
CA GLY A 71 -4.27 -8.21 9.61
C GLY A 71 -4.16 -9.48 10.46
N ILE A 72 -3.56 -9.37 11.66
CA ILE A 72 -3.49 -10.48 12.62
C ILE A 72 -4.89 -10.95 13.02
N TRP A 73 -5.82 -10.03 13.24
CA TRP A 73 -7.20 -10.39 13.55
C TRP A 73 -7.90 -11.13 12.41
N THR A 74 -7.70 -10.68 11.17
CA THR A 74 -8.16 -11.40 9.97
C THR A 74 -7.59 -12.82 9.93
N GLY A 75 -6.28 -12.98 10.20
CA GLY A 75 -5.64 -14.29 10.29
C GLY A 75 -6.23 -15.20 11.38
N ARG A 76 -6.58 -14.64 12.55
CA ARG A 76 -7.24 -15.40 13.62
C ARG A 76 -8.64 -15.89 13.23
N ILE A 77 -9.41 -15.09 12.50
CA ILE A 77 -10.71 -15.53 11.95
C ILE A 77 -10.49 -16.68 10.95
N LEU A 78 -9.46 -16.59 10.10
CA LEU A 78 -9.13 -17.63 9.14
C LEU A 78 -8.75 -18.96 9.81
N MET A 79 -8.00 -18.91 10.91
CA MET A 79 -7.51 -20.09 11.65
C MET A 79 -8.54 -20.69 12.62
N LYS A 80 -9.76 -20.17 12.70
CA LYS A 80 -10.76 -20.63 13.68
C LYS A 80 -11.37 -21.96 13.25
N ASP A 81 -10.96 -23.06 13.90
CA ASP A 81 -11.24 -24.44 13.49
C ASP A 81 -12.72 -24.83 13.38
N HIS A 82 -13.60 -24.22 14.19
CA HIS A 82 -15.02 -24.60 14.23
C HIS A 82 -15.91 -23.86 13.23
N ASP A 83 -15.39 -22.85 12.53
CA ASP A 83 -16.19 -22.08 11.58
C ASP A 83 -16.12 -22.72 10.18
N SER A 84 -17.28 -22.88 9.54
CA SER A 84 -17.33 -23.26 8.13
C SER A 84 -16.71 -22.17 7.25
N GLU A 85 -16.22 -22.54 6.07
CA GLU A 85 -15.60 -21.57 5.15
C GLU A 85 -16.57 -20.43 4.79
N SER A 86 -17.85 -20.73 4.60
CA SER A 86 -18.88 -19.71 4.37
C SER A 86 -19.08 -18.78 5.57
N SER A 87 -18.98 -19.30 6.80
CA SER A 87 -19.05 -18.48 8.01
C SER A 87 -17.86 -17.54 8.12
N ARG A 88 -16.64 -18.02 7.82
CA ARG A 88 -15.43 -17.19 7.79
C ARG A 88 -15.52 -16.09 6.74
N THR A 89 -15.97 -16.41 5.52
CA THR A 89 -16.26 -15.43 4.48
C THR A 89 -17.20 -14.33 4.98
N LEU A 90 -18.32 -14.72 5.61
CA LEU A 90 -19.29 -13.76 6.13
C LEU A 90 -18.66 -12.86 7.22
N GLN A 91 -17.83 -13.43 8.11
CA GLN A 91 -17.12 -12.65 9.12
C GLN A 91 -16.16 -11.63 8.51
N PHE A 92 -15.42 -11.97 7.44
CA PHE A 92 -14.56 -11.01 6.74
C PHE A 92 -15.35 -9.82 6.20
N PHE A 93 -16.52 -10.05 5.61
CA PHE A 93 -17.36 -8.97 5.14
C PHE A 93 -17.99 -8.17 6.26
N ILE A 94 -18.60 -8.80 7.27
CA ILE A 94 -19.23 -8.09 8.39
C ILE A 94 -18.22 -7.18 9.07
N TRP A 95 -17.08 -7.74 9.48
CA TRP A 95 -16.07 -6.96 10.19
C TRP A 95 -15.34 -5.97 9.28
N GLY A 96 -15.09 -6.32 8.02
CA GLY A 96 -14.54 -5.40 7.03
C GLY A 96 -15.45 -4.20 6.80
N PHE A 97 -16.76 -4.40 6.64
CA PHE A 97 -17.74 -3.30 6.51
C PHE A 97 -17.87 -2.48 7.80
N VAL A 98 -17.88 -3.11 8.97
CA VAL A 98 -17.88 -2.40 10.26
C VAL A 98 -16.66 -1.47 10.35
N LEU A 99 -15.45 -1.97 10.03
CA LEU A 99 -14.24 -1.15 10.00
C LEU A 99 -14.35 -0.02 8.97
N ILE A 100 -14.82 -0.28 7.74
CA ILE A 100 -15.01 0.76 6.73
C ILE A 100 -15.93 1.87 7.24
N ILE A 101 -17.09 1.51 7.83
CA ILE A 101 -18.05 2.48 8.35
C ILE A 101 -17.44 3.27 9.52
N VAL A 102 -16.80 2.60 10.48
CA VAL A 102 -16.17 3.26 11.63
C VAL A 102 -15.06 4.21 11.17
N GLY A 103 -14.20 3.78 10.26
CA GLY A 103 -13.12 4.62 9.70
C GLY A 103 -13.67 5.82 8.92
N TYR A 104 -14.75 5.63 8.17
CA TYR A 104 -15.41 6.70 7.43
C TYR A 104 -16.10 7.71 8.35
N ILE A 105 -16.81 7.28 9.39
CA ILE A 105 -17.43 8.18 10.37
C ILE A 105 -16.34 8.94 11.14
N TRP A 106 -15.27 8.25 11.56
CA TRP A 106 -14.15 8.89 12.24
C TRP A 106 -13.46 9.93 11.32
N SER A 107 -13.50 9.75 10.00
CA SER A 107 -12.95 10.71 9.05
C SER A 107 -13.55 12.12 9.15
N TRP A 108 -14.76 12.26 9.70
CA TRP A 108 -15.43 13.56 9.87
C TRP A 108 -14.73 14.46 10.89
N ILE A 109 -14.05 13.87 11.88
CA ILE A 109 -13.30 14.59 12.92
C ILE A 109 -11.80 14.36 12.84
N PHE A 110 -11.37 13.30 12.14
CA PHE A 110 -9.97 12.98 11.90
C PHE A 110 -9.78 12.47 10.48
N PRO A 111 -9.50 13.35 9.49
CA PRO A 111 -9.55 13.02 8.07
C PRO A 111 -8.70 11.81 7.68
N ILE A 112 -9.16 11.06 6.67
CA ILE A 112 -8.39 9.95 6.10
C ILE A 112 -7.16 10.53 5.39
N ASN A 113 -6.00 10.44 6.05
CA ASN A 113 -4.73 10.93 5.56
C ASN A 113 -3.66 9.83 5.68
N LYS A 114 -3.12 9.42 4.52
CA LYS A 114 -2.05 8.43 4.40
C LYS A 114 -0.68 8.98 4.81
N ASN A 115 -0.42 10.27 4.58
CA ASN A 115 0.90 10.86 4.80
C ASN A 115 1.31 10.86 6.28
N ILE A 116 0.35 10.88 7.20
CA ILE A 116 0.62 10.73 8.64
C ILE A 116 0.01 9.45 9.22
N TRP A 117 -0.41 8.53 8.34
CA TRP A 117 -1.05 7.27 8.70
C TRP A 117 -2.21 7.40 9.71
N THR A 118 -3.13 8.36 9.52
CA THR A 118 -4.22 8.59 10.49
C THR A 118 -4.98 7.34 10.94
N SER A 119 -5.46 7.34 12.18
CA SER A 119 -6.29 6.25 12.74
C SER A 119 -7.53 5.92 11.88
N SER A 120 -8.17 6.94 11.31
CA SER A 120 -9.28 6.77 10.37
C SER A 120 -8.82 6.07 9.09
N TYR A 121 -7.67 6.45 8.53
CA TYR A 121 -7.04 5.76 7.39
C TYR A 121 -6.71 4.30 7.70
N ALA A 122 -6.10 4.02 8.86
CA ALA A 122 -5.70 2.67 9.26
C ALA A 122 -6.90 1.71 9.37
N ILE A 123 -7.99 2.16 10.02
CA ILE A 123 -9.23 1.38 10.14
C ILE A 123 -9.93 1.23 8.79
N PHE A 124 -10.08 2.33 8.04
CA PHE A 124 -10.81 2.34 6.78
C PHE A 124 -10.15 1.41 5.74
N THR A 125 -8.83 1.54 5.56
CA THR A 125 -8.09 0.69 4.63
C THR A 125 -7.92 -0.74 5.13
N GLY A 126 -7.78 -0.95 6.45
CA GLY A 126 -7.80 -2.28 7.05
C GLY A 126 -9.11 -3.01 6.79
N GLY A 127 -10.25 -2.32 6.89
CA GLY A 127 -11.56 -2.86 6.54
C GLY A 127 -11.70 -3.21 5.06
N GLN A 128 -11.22 -2.35 4.16
CA GLN A 128 -11.19 -2.65 2.73
C GLN A 128 -10.32 -3.87 2.41
N ALA A 129 -9.12 -3.96 3.00
CA ALA A 129 -8.23 -5.10 2.83
C ALA A 129 -8.90 -6.39 3.32
N MET A 130 -9.61 -6.35 4.45
CA MET A 130 -10.36 -7.50 4.97
C MET A 130 -11.51 -7.93 4.04
N CYS A 131 -12.25 -7.00 3.46
CA CYS A 131 -13.29 -7.30 2.47
C CYS A 131 -12.70 -7.89 1.18
N ILE A 132 -11.60 -7.34 0.66
CA ILE A 132 -10.89 -7.86 -0.51
C ILE A 132 -10.36 -9.27 -0.23
N PHE A 133 -9.77 -9.48 0.95
CA PHE A 133 -9.35 -10.80 1.39
C PHE A 133 -10.54 -11.78 1.46
N GLY A 134 -11.68 -11.36 2.01
CA GLY A 134 -12.91 -12.14 2.05
C GLY A 134 -13.43 -12.52 0.67
N LEU A 135 -13.36 -11.60 -0.31
CA LEU A 135 -13.69 -11.88 -1.72
C LEU A 135 -12.75 -12.93 -2.32
N CYS A 136 -11.44 -12.78 -2.10
CA CYS A 136 -10.46 -13.76 -2.56
C CYS A 136 -10.71 -15.13 -1.94
N TYR A 137 -10.86 -15.20 -0.62
CA TYR A 137 -11.12 -16.45 0.11
C TYR A 137 -12.42 -17.13 -0.36
N TRP A 138 -13.50 -16.37 -0.52
CA TRP A 138 -14.75 -16.91 -1.05
C TRP A 138 -14.61 -17.47 -2.47
N PHE A 139 -13.91 -16.75 -3.34
CA PHE A 139 -13.77 -17.18 -4.74
C PHE A 139 -12.82 -18.39 -4.89
N LEU A 140 -11.75 -18.42 -4.10
CA LEU A 140 -10.66 -19.39 -4.22
C LEU A 140 -10.89 -20.65 -3.41
N ASP A 141 -11.29 -20.50 -2.16
CA ASP A 141 -11.41 -21.59 -1.20
C ASP A 141 -12.85 -22.12 -1.21
N VAL A 142 -13.86 -21.26 -1.01
CA VAL A 142 -15.28 -21.69 -0.95
C VAL A 142 -15.81 -22.14 -2.32
N LYS A 143 -15.56 -21.34 -3.38
CA LYS A 143 -16.03 -21.66 -4.73
C LYS A 143 -15.06 -22.53 -5.53
N GLN A 144 -13.85 -22.78 -5.01
CA GLN A 144 -12.81 -23.61 -5.66
C GLN A 144 -12.49 -23.18 -7.10
N LYS A 145 -12.67 -21.89 -7.44
CA LYS A 145 -12.47 -21.37 -8.81
C LYS A 145 -11.01 -20.97 -9.02
N GLN A 146 -10.13 -21.96 -9.15
CA GLN A 146 -8.68 -21.72 -9.23
C GLN A 146 -8.14 -21.60 -10.67
N LYS A 147 -8.96 -21.85 -11.70
CA LYS A 147 -8.49 -21.96 -13.10
C LYS A 147 -7.73 -20.72 -13.62
N PHE A 148 -8.07 -19.52 -13.16
CA PHE A 148 -7.46 -18.25 -13.61
C PHE A 148 -6.47 -17.65 -12.61
N THR A 149 -6.20 -18.32 -11.50
CA THR A 149 -5.39 -17.77 -10.41
C THR A 149 -3.91 -17.91 -10.65
N ASN A 150 -3.53 -18.78 -11.59
CA ASN A 150 -2.14 -19.03 -11.96
C ASN A 150 -1.36 -17.76 -12.31
N TRP A 151 -2.03 -16.75 -12.86
CA TRP A 151 -1.45 -15.44 -13.14
C TRP A 151 -1.04 -14.72 -11.84
N GLY A 152 -1.96 -14.60 -10.88
CA GLY A 152 -1.71 -13.97 -9.58
C GLY A 152 -0.75 -14.78 -8.70
N VAL A 153 -0.84 -16.12 -8.73
CA VAL A 153 0.08 -17.00 -7.98
C VAL A 153 1.53 -16.83 -8.43
N ALA A 154 1.77 -16.62 -9.73
CA ALA A 154 3.13 -16.38 -10.23
C ALA A 154 3.75 -15.13 -9.58
N PHE A 155 2.99 -14.02 -9.52
CA PHE A 155 3.41 -12.81 -8.81
C PHE A 155 3.55 -13.04 -7.31
N GLY A 156 2.57 -13.69 -6.68
CA GLY A 156 2.55 -13.89 -5.23
C GLY A 156 3.75 -14.69 -4.69
N LEU A 157 4.17 -15.74 -5.39
CA LEU A 157 5.30 -16.58 -4.97
C LEU A 157 6.65 -15.82 -4.97
N ASN A 158 6.79 -14.80 -5.81
CA ASN A 158 8.04 -14.04 -5.98
C ASN A 158 7.81 -12.52 -5.86
N ALA A 159 6.87 -12.11 -5.01
CA ALA A 159 6.42 -10.72 -4.91
C ALA A 159 7.57 -9.75 -4.56
N ILE A 160 8.43 -10.13 -3.60
CA ILE A 160 9.59 -9.32 -3.18
C ILE A 160 10.59 -9.13 -4.33
N THR A 161 10.86 -10.18 -5.10
CA THR A 161 11.75 -10.16 -6.26
C THR A 161 11.22 -9.23 -7.35
N VAL A 162 9.94 -9.37 -7.68
CA VAL A 162 9.28 -8.52 -8.68
C VAL A 162 9.32 -7.06 -8.23
N PHE A 163 8.98 -6.78 -6.97
CA PHE A 163 9.03 -5.43 -6.40
C PHE A 163 10.44 -4.84 -6.53
N PHE A 164 11.45 -5.53 -6.01
CA PHE A 164 12.83 -5.08 -6.03
C PHE A 164 13.37 -4.86 -7.44
N LEU A 165 13.23 -5.86 -8.32
CA LEU A 165 13.72 -5.78 -9.70
C LEU A 165 12.99 -4.71 -10.51
N SER A 166 11.69 -4.49 -10.27
CA SER A 166 10.96 -3.41 -10.94
C SER A 166 11.53 -2.04 -10.60
N GLY A 167 11.89 -1.79 -9.34
CA GLY A 167 12.56 -0.56 -8.95
C GLY A 167 13.94 -0.40 -9.57
N VAL A 168 14.75 -1.47 -9.52
CA VAL A 168 16.13 -1.46 -10.04
C VAL A 168 16.15 -1.27 -11.56
N ILE A 169 15.37 -2.06 -12.31
CA ILE A 169 15.32 -1.97 -13.77
C ILE A 169 14.79 -0.58 -14.19
N ALA A 170 13.76 -0.06 -13.53
CA ALA A 170 13.25 1.27 -13.85
C ALA A 170 14.31 2.37 -13.67
N ARG A 171 15.14 2.29 -12.61
CA ARG A 171 16.25 3.22 -12.38
C ARG A 171 17.34 3.08 -13.44
N ILE A 172 17.75 1.85 -13.77
CA ILE A 172 18.74 1.60 -14.83
C ILE A 172 18.27 2.18 -16.16
N LEU A 173 17.02 1.93 -16.55
CA LEU A 173 16.42 2.48 -17.78
C LEU A 173 16.34 4.01 -17.77
N SER A 174 16.27 4.63 -16.60
CA SER A 174 16.30 6.10 -16.46
C SER A 174 17.72 6.68 -16.52
N MET A 175 18.76 5.91 -16.19
CA MET A 175 20.16 6.36 -16.21
C MET A 175 20.81 6.25 -17.59
N ILE A 176 20.43 5.24 -18.38
CA ILE A 176 20.96 5.07 -19.74
C ILE A 176 20.28 6.06 -20.67
N THR A 177 21.06 6.84 -21.40
CA THR A 177 20.57 7.84 -22.36
C THR A 177 20.76 7.38 -23.81
N VAL A 178 19.80 7.71 -24.66
CA VAL A 178 19.79 7.44 -26.10
C VAL A 178 19.47 8.75 -26.82
N SER A 179 20.26 9.06 -27.85
CA SER A 179 20.02 10.22 -28.72
C SER A 179 19.09 9.82 -29.87
N HIS A 180 18.04 10.61 -30.10
CA HIS A 180 17.11 10.44 -31.20
C HIS A 180 16.66 11.81 -31.72
N ASN A 181 16.84 12.07 -33.02
CA ASN A 181 16.48 13.35 -33.67
C ASN A 181 16.93 14.57 -32.86
N GLU A 182 18.24 14.66 -32.58
CA GLU A 182 18.90 15.78 -31.87
C GLU A 182 18.45 15.99 -30.41
N THR A 183 17.56 15.14 -29.89
CA THR A 183 17.11 15.16 -28.50
C THR A 183 17.59 13.92 -27.76
N THR A 184 18.08 14.11 -26.53
CA THR A 184 18.56 13.01 -25.69
C THR A 184 17.46 12.61 -24.72
N TYR A 185 17.07 11.33 -24.77
CA TYR A 185 16.10 10.75 -23.86
C TYR A 185 16.77 9.71 -22.98
N SER A 186 16.27 9.48 -21.76
CA SER A 186 16.54 8.20 -21.09
C SER A 186 15.90 7.06 -21.88
N VAL A 187 16.40 5.81 -21.77
CA VAL A 187 15.75 4.66 -22.42
C VAL A 187 14.28 4.56 -22.01
N LYS A 188 13.99 4.80 -20.72
CA LYS A 188 12.62 4.89 -20.22
C LYS A 188 11.80 5.95 -20.97
N GLY A 189 12.36 7.15 -21.12
CA GLY A 189 11.72 8.27 -21.83
C GLY A 189 11.54 7.98 -23.31
N TRP A 190 12.54 7.37 -23.96
CA TRP A 190 12.52 7.02 -25.38
C TRP A 190 11.41 6.02 -25.70
N ILE A 191 11.25 4.97 -24.89
CA ILE A 191 10.16 3.99 -25.04
C ILE A 191 8.80 4.70 -25.00
N TYR A 192 8.61 5.65 -24.09
CA TYR A 192 7.34 6.36 -23.97
C TYR A 192 7.13 7.39 -25.09
N GLU A 193 8.07 8.32 -25.26
CA GLU A 193 7.95 9.49 -26.14
C GLU A 193 8.06 9.14 -27.62
N VAL A 194 8.94 8.20 -27.98
CA VAL A 194 9.23 7.85 -29.38
C VAL A 194 8.42 6.64 -29.83
N VAL A 195 8.38 5.59 -29.01
CA VAL A 195 7.74 4.31 -29.42
C VAL A 195 6.24 4.32 -29.11
N LEU A 196 5.82 4.59 -27.87
CA LEU A 196 4.41 4.43 -27.50
C LEU A 196 3.52 5.59 -27.96
N LYS A 197 4.02 6.84 -27.91
CA LYS A 197 3.27 8.00 -28.43
C LYS A 197 3.16 8.03 -29.95
N SER A 198 4.03 7.34 -30.70
CA SER A 198 3.88 7.26 -32.17
C SER A 198 2.74 6.34 -32.60
N ILE A 199 2.30 5.42 -31.74
CA ILE A 199 1.23 4.46 -32.03
C ILE A 199 -0.07 4.72 -31.25
N ALA A 200 -0.05 5.58 -30.23
CA ALA A 200 -1.19 5.82 -29.35
C ALA A 200 -1.23 7.25 -28.80
N SER A 201 -2.43 7.73 -28.44
CA SER A 201 -2.59 9.00 -27.72
C SER A 201 -1.90 8.96 -26.36
N PRO A 202 -1.53 10.10 -25.74
CA PRO A 202 -0.74 10.13 -24.49
C PRO A 202 -1.33 9.30 -23.34
N ILE A 203 -2.66 9.28 -23.21
CA ILE A 203 -3.38 8.47 -22.21
C ILE A 203 -3.23 6.98 -22.50
N ASN A 204 -3.48 6.56 -23.75
CA ASN A 204 -3.36 5.17 -24.17
C ASN A 204 -1.90 4.69 -24.17
N ALA A 205 -0.95 5.55 -24.53
CA ALA A 205 0.48 5.28 -24.45
C ALA A 205 0.92 5.01 -22.99
N SER A 206 0.39 5.77 -22.03
CA SER A 206 0.66 5.53 -20.60
C SER A 206 0.08 4.18 -20.14
N LEU A 207 -1.14 3.85 -20.57
CA LEU A 207 -1.75 2.56 -20.29
C LEU A 207 -0.95 1.40 -20.91
N LEU A 208 -0.53 1.52 -22.18
CA LEU A 208 0.30 0.53 -22.86
C LEU A 208 1.63 0.34 -22.16
N TYR A 209 2.27 1.42 -21.69
CA TYR A 209 3.48 1.34 -20.91
C TYR A 209 3.28 0.52 -19.63
N ALA A 210 2.18 0.78 -18.89
CA ALA A 210 1.85 0.04 -17.68
C ALA A 210 1.57 -1.45 -17.97
N ILE A 211 0.81 -1.76 -19.03
CA ILE A 211 0.53 -3.15 -19.44
C ILE A 211 1.82 -3.87 -19.82
N MET A 212 2.68 -3.23 -20.64
CA MET A 212 3.97 -3.78 -21.04
C MET A 212 4.85 -4.07 -19.82
N TRP A 213 4.89 -3.14 -18.85
CA TRP A 213 5.62 -3.32 -17.60
C TRP A 213 5.10 -4.50 -16.78
N ILE A 214 3.78 -4.61 -16.62
CA ILE A 214 3.16 -5.73 -15.90
C ILE A 214 3.43 -7.06 -16.62
N LEU A 215 3.30 -7.11 -17.95
CA LEU A 215 3.54 -8.33 -18.73
C LEU A 215 5.01 -8.78 -18.67
N LEU A 216 5.96 -7.84 -18.70
CA LEU A 216 7.38 -8.13 -18.53
C LEU A 216 7.65 -8.83 -17.19
N PHE A 217 7.19 -8.24 -16.10
CA PHE A 217 7.39 -8.80 -14.77
C PHE A 217 6.54 -10.05 -14.51
N TRP A 218 5.38 -10.15 -15.14
CA TRP A 218 4.61 -11.38 -15.13
C TRP A 218 5.36 -12.50 -15.82
N GLY A 219 5.94 -12.26 -17.00
CA GLY A 219 6.74 -13.24 -17.73
C GLY A 219 7.93 -13.72 -16.90
N LEU A 220 8.61 -12.80 -16.20
CA LEU A 220 9.67 -13.13 -15.25
C LEU A 220 9.14 -14.01 -14.10
N ALA A 221 8.06 -13.59 -13.44
CA ALA A 221 7.47 -14.31 -12.31
C ALA A 221 6.95 -15.70 -12.72
N ALA A 222 6.36 -15.82 -13.91
CA ALA A 222 5.90 -17.08 -14.48
C ALA A 222 7.07 -18.01 -14.82
N TRP A 223 8.17 -17.48 -15.37
CA TRP A 223 9.40 -18.23 -15.60
C TRP A 223 10.01 -18.75 -14.30
N MET A 224 10.12 -17.90 -13.27
CA MET A 224 10.60 -18.29 -11.95
C MET A 224 9.74 -19.40 -11.35
N LYS A 225 8.41 -19.24 -11.40
CA LYS A 225 7.45 -20.27 -10.96
C LYS A 225 7.65 -21.58 -11.70
N LYS A 226 7.78 -21.57 -13.04
CA LYS A 226 8.01 -22.78 -13.85
C LYS A 226 9.32 -23.49 -13.48
N LYS A 227 10.32 -22.74 -13.04
CA LYS A 227 11.62 -23.26 -12.60
C LYS A 227 11.68 -23.58 -11.10
N ASN A 228 10.58 -23.45 -10.37
CA ASN A 228 10.51 -23.58 -8.90
C ASN A 228 11.53 -22.69 -8.16
N ILE A 229 11.86 -21.53 -8.73
CA ILE A 229 12.73 -20.54 -8.09
C ILE A 229 11.84 -19.67 -7.21
N ILE A 230 12.06 -19.72 -5.90
CA ILE A 230 11.36 -18.92 -4.91
C ILE A 230 12.41 -18.21 -4.08
N ILE A 231 12.50 -16.89 -4.21
CA ILE A 231 13.38 -16.07 -3.39
C ILE A 231 12.55 -15.52 -2.24
N LYS A 232 12.95 -15.88 -1.02
CA LYS A 232 12.37 -15.39 0.23
C LYS A 232 13.41 -14.52 0.93
N VAL A 233 12.94 -13.50 1.64
CA VAL A 233 13.75 -12.61 2.48
C VAL A 233 13.27 -12.81 3.91
#